data_AF-A0A2G9UZ11-F1
#
_entry.id   AF-A0A2G9UZ11-F1
#
_cell.length_a   1.000
_cell.length_b   1.000
_cell.length_c   1.000
_cell.angle_alpha   90.00
_cell.angle_beta   90.00
_cell.angle_gamma   90.00
#
_symmetry.space_group_name_H-M   'P 1'
#
loop_
_entity.id
_entity.type
_entity.pdbx_description
1 polymer ?
#
loop_
_entity_poly.entity_id
_entity_poly.type
_entity_poly.pdbx_seq_one_letter_code
_entity_poly.pdbx_strand_id
1 'polypeptide(L)'
;MAALKDGMAIGVKKGTAIGVGLKMIPSNVRAIPNGTEIGDFLALDLGGTNFRVLLIRLRGSDAEMVRKIYEVPTSVQRLTGEALFDHIAQCIAMF
;
A
#
# COMPACT_ATOMS: atom_id res chain seq x y z
N MET A 1 25.73 -5.16 8.29
CA MET A 1 24.89 -4.89 9.49
C MET A 1 25.10 -3.48 10.04
N ALA A 2 26.33 -3.02 10.31
CA ALA A 2 26.60 -1.68 10.85
C ALA A 2 26.02 -0.53 9.99
N ALA A 3 26.32 -0.50 8.69
CA ALA A 3 25.83 0.55 7.78
C ALA A 3 24.30 0.68 7.73
N LEU A 4 23.55 -0.43 7.86
CA LEU A 4 22.09 -0.41 7.93
C LEU A 4 21.62 0.27 9.21
N LYS A 5 22.19 -0.13 10.35
CA LYS A 5 21.87 0.44 11.67
C LYS A 5 22.16 1.93 11.71
N ASP A 6 23.31 2.35 11.17
CA ASP A 6 23.71 3.76 11.12
C ASP A 6 22.76 4.56 10.21
N GLY A 7 22.42 4.01 9.05
CA GLY A 7 21.45 4.62 8.13
C GLY A 7 20.06 4.81 8.75
N MET A 8 19.58 3.84 9.55
CA MET A 8 18.33 3.96 10.30
C MET A 8 18.42 5.02 11.40
N ALA A 9 19.51 5.01 12.18
CA ALA A 9 19.73 5.95 13.28
C ALA A 9 19.81 7.41 12.81
N ILE A 10 20.35 7.63 11.62
CA ILE A 10 20.35 8.93 10.93
C ILE A 10 18.92 9.30 10.49
N GLY A 11 18.21 8.36 9.88
CA GLY A 11 16.87 8.56 9.32
C GLY A 11 15.78 9.01 10.28
N VAL A 12 15.84 8.54 11.54
CA VAL A 12 14.85 8.89 12.57
C VAL A 12 15.10 10.28 13.19
N LYS A 13 16.31 10.85 13.03
CA LYS A 13 16.63 12.17 13.60
C LYS A 13 15.88 13.27 12.86
N LYS A 14 15.32 14.22 13.63
CA LYS A 14 14.73 15.44 13.09
C LYS A 14 15.83 16.33 12.49
N GLY A 15 15.57 16.96 11.34
CA GLY A 15 16.48 17.92 10.72
C GLY A 15 17.62 17.29 9.90
N THR A 16 17.57 15.98 9.64
CA THR A 16 18.50 15.31 8.73
C THR A 16 18.32 15.84 7.30
N ALA A 17 19.43 16.11 6.61
CA ALA A 17 19.41 16.58 5.23
C ALA A 17 18.76 15.56 4.27
N ILE A 18 18.10 16.07 3.22
CA ILE A 18 17.49 15.22 2.19
C ILE A 18 18.58 14.35 1.54
N GLY A 19 18.32 13.05 1.44
CA GLY A 19 19.23 12.08 0.82
C GLY A 19 20.28 11.48 1.76
N VAL A 20 20.28 11.85 3.04
CA VAL A 20 21.22 11.32 4.05
C VAL A 20 20.52 10.27 4.93
N GLY A 21 21.09 9.06 4.98
CA GLY A 21 20.52 7.93 5.71
C GLY A 21 19.29 7.31 5.03
N LEU A 22 18.58 6.44 5.76
CA LEU A 22 17.32 5.87 5.30
C LEU A 22 16.16 6.82 5.63
N LYS A 23 15.14 6.93 4.78
CA LYS A 23 14.09 7.96 4.96
C LYS A 23 13.23 7.78 6.21
N MET A 24 13.10 6.55 6.72
CA MET A 24 12.34 6.22 7.94
C MET A 24 10.96 6.91 8.03
N ILE A 25 10.22 6.92 6.92
CA ILE A 25 8.94 7.63 6.78
C ILE A 25 7.90 7.02 7.74
N PRO A 26 7.18 7.81 8.57
CA PRO A 26 6.11 7.29 9.41
C PRO A 26 4.98 6.68 8.59
N SER A 27 4.59 5.44 8.90
CA SER A 27 3.46 4.76 8.27
C SER A 27 2.09 5.26 8.76
N ASN A 28 2.07 6.02 9.86
CA ASN A 28 0.89 6.40 10.64
C ASN A 28 0.08 5.23 11.24
N VAL A 29 0.59 4.00 11.18
CA VAL A 29 0.05 2.83 11.89
C VAL A 29 0.62 2.81 13.30
N ARG A 30 -0.24 2.92 14.32
CA ARG A 30 0.17 3.08 15.73
C ARG A 30 -0.09 1.86 16.62
N ALA A 31 -0.79 0.87 16.10
CA ALA A 31 -1.07 -0.40 16.78
C ALA A 31 -1.03 -1.54 15.78
N ILE A 32 -0.67 -2.74 16.25
CA ILE A 32 -0.78 -3.98 15.49
C ILE A 32 -2.18 -4.57 15.66
N PRO A 33 -2.64 -5.43 14.73
CA PRO A 33 -3.93 -6.07 14.88
C PRO A 33 -4.06 -6.84 16.20
N ASN A 34 -5.22 -6.77 16.82
CA ASN A 34 -5.48 -7.41 18.12
C ASN A 34 -6.63 -8.42 18.09
N GLY A 35 -7.18 -8.72 16.92
CA GLY A 35 -8.25 -9.70 16.72
C GLY A 35 -9.65 -9.15 17.00
N THR A 36 -9.78 -7.85 17.27
CA THR A 36 -11.08 -7.17 17.44
C THR A 36 -11.58 -6.54 16.13
N GLU A 37 -10.80 -6.63 15.05
CA GLU A 37 -11.14 -6.09 13.75
C GLU A 37 -12.32 -6.84 13.14
N ILE A 38 -13.40 -6.11 12.88
CA ILE A 38 -14.62 -6.63 12.27
C ILE A 38 -15.07 -5.64 11.20
N GLY A 39 -15.49 -6.15 10.05
CA GLY A 39 -16.04 -5.33 8.98
C GLY A 39 -15.73 -5.89 7.61
N ASP A 40 -16.29 -5.23 6.60
CA ASP A 40 -16.03 -5.52 5.21
C ASP A 40 -15.20 -4.35 4.64
N PHE A 41 -14.02 -4.68 4.12
CA PHE A 41 -13.03 -3.71 3.69
C PHE A 41 -12.66 -3.95 2.23
N LEU A 42 -12.59 -2.87 1.45
CA LEU A 42 -11.93 -2.91 0.15
C LEU A 42 -10.43 -2.60 0.33
N ALA A 43 -9.58 -3.39 -0.32
CA ALA A 43 -8.15 -3.15 -0.40
C ALA A 43 -7.71 -3.10 -1.86
N LEU A 44 -6.74 -2.21 -2.13
CA LEU A 44 -6.20 -1.95 -3.45
C LEU A 44 -4.70 -2.24 -3.43
N ASP A 45 -4.23 -3.14 -4.30
CA ASP A 45 -2.82 -3.51 -4.42
C ASP A 45 -2.31 -3.11 -5.80
N LEU A 46 -1.47 -2.07 -5.84
CA LEU A 46 -0.86 -1.51 -7.04
C LEU A 46 0.65 -1.42 -6.84
N GLY A 47 1.40 -2.28 -7.53
CA GLY A 47 2.87 -2.31 -7.44
C GLY A 47 3.61 -2.65 -8.73
N GLY A 48 2.88 -2.85 -9.84
CA GLY A 48 3.46 -3.24 -11.13
C GLY A 48 2.40 -3.32 -12.21
N THR A 49 2.52 -4.27 -13.13
CA THR A 49 1.56 -4.47 -14.24
C THR A 49 0.26 -5.15 -13.83
N ASN A 50 0.15 -5.61 -12.59
CA ASN A 50 -1.06 -6.21 -12.05
C ASN A 50 -1.62 -5.32 -10.94
N PHE A 51 -2.85 -4.87 -11.13
CA PHE A 51 -3.65 -4.22 -10.11
C PHE A 51 -4.62 -5.22 -9.52
N ARG A 52 -4.78 -5.24 -8.19
CA ARG A 52 -5.73 -6.12 -7.51
C ARG A 52 -6.72 -5.31 -6.71
N VAL A 53 -8.00 -5.63 -6.89
CA VAL A 53 -9.07 -5.19 -6.00
C VAL A 53 -9.45 -6.38 -5.13
N LEU A 54 -9.49 -6.17 -3.81
CA LEU A 54 -9.81 -7.21 -2.84
C LEU A 54 -10.99 -6.76 -1.97
N LEU A 55 -11.93 -7.67 -1.72
CA LEU A 55 -12.91 -7.57 -0.64
C LEU A 55 -12.44 -8.48 0.50
N ILE A 56 -12.18 -7.88 1.65
CA ILE A 56 -11.73 -8.55 2.86
C ILE A 56 -12.85 -8.47 3.88
N ARG A 57 -13.36 -9.61 4.32
CA ARG A 57 -14.37 -9.69 5.38
C ARG A 57 -13.70 -10.19 6.64
N LEU A 58 -13.63 -9.34 7.65
CA LEU A 58 -13.09 -9.66 8.97
C LEU A 58 -14.23 -9.92 9.94
N ARG A 59 -14.15 -11.03 10.67
CA ARG A 59 -15.10 -11.43 11.72
C ARG A 59 -14.32 -11.82 12.98
N GLY A 60 -13.47 -10.91 13.46
CA GLY A 60 -12.58 -11.16 14.60
C GLY A 60 -11.41 -12.04 14.20
N SER A 61 -11.39 -13.29 14.67
CA SER A 61 -10.34 -14.26 14.32
C SER A 61 -10.44 -14.82 12.90
N ASP A 62 -11.60 -14.67 12.26
CA ASP A 62 -11.86 -15.21 10.92
C ASP A 62 -11.73 -14.14 9.85
N ALA A 63 -11.14 -14.54 8.71
CA ALA A 63 -10.97 -13.68 7.55
C ALA A 63 -11.34 -14.42 6.25
N GLU A 64 -12.21 -13.81 5.45
CA GLU A 64 -12.52 -14.23 4.07
C GLU A 64 -11.99 -13.17 3.11
N MET A 65 -11.47 -13.61 1.95
CA MET A 65 -10.94 -12.71 0.93
C MET A 65 -11.39 -13.15 -0.47
N VAL A 66 -12.00 -12.21 -1.19
CA VAL A 66 -12.26 -12.31 -2.63
C VAL A 66 -11.38 -11.30 -3.35
N ARG A 67 -10.79 -11.69 -4.48
CA ARG A 67 -9.93 -10.79 -5.26
C ARG A 67 -10.19 -10.90 -6.76
N LYS A 68 -9.95 -9.80 -7.46
CA LYS A 68 -9.89 -9.75 -8.93
C LYS A 68 -8.63 -9.02 -9.36
N ILE A 69 -7.99 -9.52 -10.41
CA ILE A 69 -6.77 -8.95 -10.98
C ILE A 69 -7.16 -8.23 -12.27
N TYR A 70 -6.64 -7.02 -12.43
CA TYR A 70 -6.76 -6.18 -13.61
C TYR A 70 -5.36 -5.90 -14.15
N GLU A 71 -5.21 -5.96 -15.47
CA GLU A 71 -3.96 -5.58 -16.11
C GLU A 71 -3.82 -4.06 -16.12
N VAL A 72 -2.61 -3.60 -15.81
CA VAL A 72 -2.18 -2.21 -15.93
C VAL A 72 -0.93 -2.19 -16.80
N PRO A 73 -1.08 -2.27 -18.14
CA PRO A 73 0.05 -2.29 -19.04
C PRO A 73 0.88 -1.01 -18.90
N THR A 74 2.16 -1.06 -19.28
CA THR A 74 3.09 0.07 -19.14
C THR A 74 2.60 1.35 -19.82
N SER A 75 1.80 1.24 -20.88
CA SER A 75 1.14 2.38 -21.52
C SER A 75 0.18 3.10 -20.58
N VAL A 76 -0.59 2.37 -19.77
CA VAL A 76 -1.51 2.91 -18.75
C VAL A 76 -0.72 3.49 -17.57
N GLN A 77 0.34 2.82 -17.11
CA GLN A 77 1.18 3.32 -16.00
C GLN A 77 1.87 4.66 -16.31
N ARG A 78 2.08 4.97 -17.59
CA ARG A 78 2.74 6.19 -18.07
C ARG A 78 1.76 7.29 -18.49
N LEU A 79 0.46 7.09 -18.29
CA LEU A 79 -0.54 8.14 -18.49
C LEU A 79 -0.36 9.27 -17.48
N THR A 80 -1.16 10.33 -17.66
CA THR A 80 -1.31 11.35 -16.60
C THR A 80 -1.84 10.70 -15.33
N GLY A 81 -1.54 11.31 -14.18
CA GLY A 81 -2.04 10.82 -12.89
C GLY A 81 -3.57 10.66 -12.90
N GLU A 82 -4.28 11.64 -13.45
CA GLU A 82 -5.75 11.60 -13.62
C GLU A 82 -6.21 10.36 -14.39
N ALA A 83 -5.69 10.14 -15.59
CA ALA A 83 -6.10 9.01 -16.42
C ALA A 83 -5.70 7.65 -15.82
N LEU A 84 -4.60 7.57 -15.06
CA LEU A 84 -4.25 6.37 -14.30
C LEU A 84 -5.28 6.10 -13.18
N PHE A 85 -5.68 7.14 -12.44
CA PHE A 85 -6.68 7.01 -11.37
C PHE A 85 -8.09 6.74 -11.92
N ASP A 86 -8.43 7.22 -13.11
CA ASP A 86 -9.68 6.86 -13.81
C ASP A 86 -9.72 5.36 -14.14
N HIS A 87 -8.61 4.80 -14.65
CA HIS A 87 -8.50 3.35 -14.90
C HIS A 87 -8.64 2.54 -13.61
N ILE A 88 -8.01 2.99 -12.52
CA ILE A 88 -8.14 2.35 -11.19
C ILE A 88 -9.59 2.40 -10.71
N ALA A 89 -10.25 3.55 -10.81
CA ALA A 89 -11.65 3.72 -10.42
C ALA A 89 -12.58 2.81 -11.24
N GLN A 90 -12.35 2.68 -12.54
CA GLN A 90 -13.10 1.77 -13.42
C GLN A 90 -12.91 0.30 -13.01
N CYS A 91 -11.69 -0.10 -12.65
CA CYS A 91 -11.40 -1.44 -12.16
C CYS A 91 -12.14 -1.74 -10.83
N ILE A 92 -12.23 -0.75 -9.94
CA ILE A 92 -13.00 -0.86 -8.70
C ILE A 92 -14.51 -0.97 -9.00
N ALA A 93 -15.03 -0.18 -9.94
CA ALA A 93 -16.44 -0.23 -10.32
C ALA A 93 -16.85 -1.56 -10.99
N MET A 94 -15.90 -2.26 -11.63
CA MET A 94 -16.09 -3.57 -12.25
C MET A 94 -15.87 -4.76 -11.30
N PHE A 95 -15.40 -4.52 -10.08
CA PHE A 95 -15.15 -5.55 -9.07
C PHE A 95 -16.44 -5.88 -8.32
#